data_AF-A0A382KA83-F1
#
_entry.id   AF-A0A382KA83-F1
#
_cell.length_a   1.000
_cell.length_b   1.000
_cell.length_c   1.000
_cell.angle_alpha   90.00
_cell.angle_beta   90.00
_cell.angle_gamma   90.00
#
_symmetry.space_group_name_H-M   'P 1'
#
loop_
_entity.id
_entity.type
_entity.pdbx_description
1 polymer ?
#
loop_
_entity_poly.entity_id
_entity_poly.type
_entity_poly.pdbx_seq_one_letter_code
_entity_poly.pdbx_strand_id
1 'polypeptide(L)'
;MNRTIYGITTLALCMALSTIMVPAALAYSGGNTGGLGGVGSITLEEQLLLAERKVTWAENNPATGSGTPYLDASGVLGASVIAGAIFGGIATAFFVRGRSGRYAAYGRG
;
A
#
# COMPACT_ATOMS: atom_id res chain seq x y z
N MET A 1 21.73 9.40 -17.92
CA MET A 1 20.75 9.12 -16.85
C MET A 1 21.50 9.09 -15.53
N ASN A 2 21.17 9.99 -14.59
CA ASN A 2 22.04 10.29 -13.45
C ASN A 2 21.98 9.20 -12.38
N ARG A 3 23.13 8.74 -11.87
CA ARG A 3 23.24 7.66 -10.86
C ARG A 3 22.40 7.93 -9.60
N THR A 4 22.22 9.20 -9.27
CA THR A 4 21.35 9.69 -8.19
C THR A 4 19.88 9.37 -8.39
N ILE A 5 19.37 9.37 -9.63
CA ILE A 5 17.97 9.04 -9.93
C ILE A 5 17.71 7.57 -9.59
N TYR A 6 18.61 6.67 -9.99
CA TYR A 6 18.49 5.24 -9.68
C TYR A 6 18.54 4.95 -8.17
N GLY A 7 19.39 5.66 -7.43
CA GLY A 7 19.47 5.50 -5.97
C GLY A 7 18.17 5.91 -5.28
N ILE A 8 17.60 7.05 -5.66
CA ILE A 8 16.35 7.56 -5.07
C ILE A 8 15.16 6.68 -5.44
N THR A 9 15.05 6.23 -6.71
CA THR A 9 13.95 5.36 -7.13
C THR A 9 14.00 3.99 -6.47
N THR A 10 15.20 3.44 -6.26
CA THR A 10 15.37 2.14 -5.59
C THR A 10 15.00 2.24 -4.11
N LEU A 11 15.42 3.30 -3.42
CA LEU A 11 15.06 3.52 -2.02
C LEU A 11 13.54 3.72 -1.84
N ALA A 12 12.92 4.50 -2.73
CA ALA A 12 11.47 4.72 -2.72
C ALA A 12 10.69 3.41 -2.95
N LEU A 13 11.17 2.56 -3.87
CA LEU A 13 10.57 1.24 -4.12
C LEU A 13 10.69 0.32 -2.88
N CYS A 14 11.87 0.27 -2.24
CA CYS A 14 12.07 -0.54 -1.03
C CYS A 14 11.17 -0.08 0.13
N MET A 15 10.99 1.23 0.30
CA MET A 15 10.12 1.78 1.35
C MET A 15 8.63 1.56 1.05
N ALA A 16 8.23 1.55 -0.22
CA ALA A 16 6.86 1.23 -0.60
C ALA A 16 6.53 -0.27 -0.45
N LEU A 17 7.49 -1.15 -0.72
CA LEU A 17 7.30 -2.60 -0.58
C LEU A 17 7.25 -3.05 0.89
N SER A 18 7.99 -2.39 1.77
CA SER A 18 8.03 -2.76 3.20
C SER A 18 6.71 -2.46 3.92
N THR A 19 5.95 -1.44 3.52
CA THR A 19 4.67 -1.10 4.16
C THR A 19 3.51 -2.01 3.76
N ILE A 20 3.62 -2.72 2.63
CA ILE A 20 2.55 -3.57 2.10
C ILE A 20 2.61 -5.00 2.69
N MET A 21 3.81 -5.54 2.95
CA MET A 21 3.97 -6.96 3.35
C MET A 21 3.94 -7.24 4.85
N VAL A 22 4.28 -6.24 5.68
CA VAL A 22 4.37 -6.44 7.13
C VAL A 22 3.02 -6.75 7.79
N PRO A 23 1.89 -6.11 7.43
CA PRO A 23 0.62 -6.37 8.12
C PRO A 23 0.08 -7.78 7.87
N ALA A 24 0.22 -8.31 6.65
CA ALA A 24 -0.34 -9.61 6.29
C ALA A 24 0.45 -10.77 6.91
N ALA A 25 1.78 -10.75 6.82
CA ALA A 25 2.62 -11.81 7.39
C ALA A 25 2.51 -11.88 8.92
N LEU A 26 2.47 -10.72 9.59
CA LEU A 26 2.35 -10.64 11.05
C LEU A 26 0.93 -10.96 11.54
N ALA A 27 -0.11 -10.65 10.76
CA ALA A 27 -1.50 -10.98 11.10
C ALA A 27 -1.77 -12.50 11.05
N TYR A 28 -1.15 -13.22 10.11
CA TYR A 28 -1.29 -14.68 9.99
C TYR A 28 -0.30 -15.46 10.89
N SER A 29 0.80 -14.84 11.34
CA SER A 29 1.71 -15.46 12.31
C SER A 29 1.25 -15.33 13.77
N GLY A 30 0.18 -14.58 14.04
CA GLY A 30 -0.51 -14.57 15.34
C GLY A 30 0.40 -14.36 16.56
N GLY A 31 1.47 -13.57 16.43
CA GLY A 31 2.44 -13.33 17.51
C GLY A 31 3.24 -14.55 17.99
N ASN A 32 3.10 -15.73 17.37
CA ASN A 32 3.83 -16.93 17.76
C ASN A 32 4.87 -17.34 16.71
N THR A 33 6.02 -17.78 17.21
CA THR A 33 7.24 -18.10 16.47
C THR A 33 7.15 -19.34 15.57
N GLY A 34 5.97 -19.94 15.45
CA GLY A 34 5.67 -20.98 14.47
C GLY A 34 4.31 -20.65 13.88
N GLY A 35 4.22 -20.58 12.55
CA GLY A 35 2.96 -20.33 11.83
C GLY A 35 1.89 -21.40 12.10
N LEU A 36 0.88 -21.48 11.23
CA LEU A 36 -0.21 -22.46 11.33
C LEU A 36 0.31 -23.86 11.70
N GLY A 37 0.02 -24.34 12.92
CA GLY A 37 0.40 -25.66 13.42
C GLY A 37 1.65 -25.74 14.31
N GLY A 38 2.30 -24.62 14.65
CA GLY A 38 3.38 -24.56 15.66
C GLY A 38 2.92 -24.79 17.10
N VAL A 39 3.82 -25.20 17.99
CA VAL A 39 3.53 -25.33 19.44
C VAL A 39 3.17 -23.94 20.01
N GLY A 40 1.95 -23.80 20.51
CA GLY A 40 1.37 -22.51 20.95
C GLY A 40 0.59 -21.75 19.87
N SER A 41 0.62 -22.20 18.61
CA SER A 41 -0.19 -21.61 17.54
C SER A 41 -1.66 -21.99 17.68
N ILE A 42 -2.54 -21.09 17.23
CA ILE A 42 -3.99 -21.28 17.23
C ILE A 42 -4.35 -22.36 16.19
N THR A 43 -5.21 -23.33 16.55
CA THR A 43 -5.54 -24.44 15.64
C THR A 43 -6.40 -23.97 14.46
N LEU A 44 -6.49 -24.77 13.40
CA LEU A 44 -7.28 -24.41 12.21
C LEU A 44 -8.76 -24.17 12.56
N GLU A 45 -9.31 -24.99 13.46
CA GLU A 45 -10.69 -24.89 13.94
C GLU A 45 -10.90 -23.61 14.75
N GLU A 46 -9.94 -23.26 15.61
CA GLU A 46 -9.98 -22.02 16.37
C GLU A 46 -9.89 -20.79 15.46
N GLN A 47 -9.11 -20.83 14.38
CA GLN A 47 -9.08 -19.76 13.38
C GLN A 47 -10.40 -19.61 12.64
N LEU A 48 -11.00 -20.73 12.21
CA LEU A 48 -12.30 -20.75 11.54
C LEU A 48 -13.37 -20.15 12.45
N LEU A 49 -13.40 -20.57 13.71
CA LEU A 49 -14.34 -20.05 14.70
C LEU A 49 -14.10 -18.56 15.00
N LEU A 50 -12.84 -18.12 15.05
CA LEU A 50 -12.51 -16.70 15.20
C LEU A 50 -12.93 -15.87 13.99
N ALA A 51 -12.75 -16.40 12.78
CA ALA A 51 -13.12 -15.74 11.53
C ALA A 51 -14.63 -15.58 11.42
N GLU A 52 -15.40 -16.63 11.73
CA GLU A 52 -16.87 -16.57 11.78
C GLU A 52 -17.35 -15.51 12.77
N ARG A 53 -16.83 -15.52 13.99
CA ARG A 53 -17.18 -14.51 15.00
C ARG A 53 -16.84 -13.08 14.57
N LYS A 54 -15.74 -12.88 13.84
CA LYS A 54 -15.37 -11.55 13.30
C LYS A 54 -16.40 -11.06 12.27
N VAL A 55 -16.87 -11.95 11.39
CA VAL A 55 -17.90 -11.61 10.39
C VAL A 55 -19.22 -11.30 11.08
N THR A 56 -19.71 -12.17 11.97
CA THR A 56 -20.94 -11.95 12.72
C THR A 56 -20.87 -10.67 13.57
N TRP A 57 -19.73 -10.37 14.18
CA TRP A 57 -19.55 -9.14 14.93
C TRP A 57 -19.58 -7.91 14.04
N ALA A 58 -18.96 -7.95 12.86
CA ALA A 58 -18.99 -6.86 11.89
C ALA A 58 -20.40 -6.61 11.32
N GLU A 59 -21.17 -7.67 11.05
CA GLU A 59 -22.57 -7.57 10.63
C GLU A 59 -23.46 -6.93 11.69
N ASN A 60 -23.25 -7.29 12.97
CA ASN A 60 -24.03 -6.74 14.08
C ASN A 60 -23.58 -5.34 14.51
N ASN A 61 -22.38 -4.90 14.12
CA ASN A 61 -21.79 -3.61 14.51
C ASN A 61 -21.29 -2.83 13.29
N PRO A 62 -22.17 -2.48 12.33
CA PRO A 62 -21.77 -1.82 11.08
C PRO A 62 -21.11 -0.45 11.30
N ALA A 63 -21.31 0.16 12.47
CA ALA A 63 -20.73 1.46 12.84
C ALA A 63 -19.32 1.37 13.47
N THR A 64 -18.79 0.19 13.78
CA THR A 64 -17.54 0.04 14.56
C THR A 64 -16.30 -0.12 13.67
N GLY A 65 -16.45 -0.23 12.35
CA GLY A 65 -15.34 -0.12 11.39
C GLY A 65 -15.13 1.32 10.92
N SER A 66 -13.97 1.65 10.31
CA SER A 66 -13.78 2.96 9.66
C SER A 66 -14.74 3.19 8.48
N GLY A 67 -15.50 2.16 8.10
CA GLY A 67 -16.49 2.20 7.01
C GLY A 67 -15.87 2.39 5.63
N THR A 68 -14.53 2.46 5.52
CA THR A 68 -13.81 2.72 4.27
C THR A 68 -13.26 1.41 3.69
N PRO A 69 -14.00 0.71 2.82
CA PRO A 69 -13.52 -0.48 2.15
C PRO A 69 -12.23 -0.20 1.37
N TYR A 70 -11.21 -1.06 1.49
CA TYR A 70 -9.93 -0.81 0.81
C TYR A 70 -10.03 -1.03 -0.71
N LEU A 71 -10.66 -2.13 -1.13
CA LEU A 71 -10.79 -2.53 -2.54
C LEU A 71 -12.00 -1.93 -3.27
N ASP A 72 -12.75 -1.04 -2.62
CA ASP A 72 -13.90 -0.40 -3.23
C ASP A 72 -13.51 0.88 -3.99
N ALA A 73 -14.28 1.20 -5.02
CA ALA A 73 -14.11 2.39 -5.84
C ALA A 73 -14.42 3.69 -5.08
N SER A 74 -15.28 3.66 -4.07
CA SER A 74 -15.49 4.79 -3.15
C SER A 74 -14.53 4.80 -1.96
N GLY A 75 -13.71 3.76 -1.87
CA GLY A 75 -12.81 3.49 -0.77
C GLY A 75 -11.38 3.97 -0.98
N VAL A 76 -10.44 3.33 -0.27
CA VAL A 76 -9.03 3.74 -0.25
C VAL A 76 -8.38 3.59 -1.64
N LEU A 77 -8.71 2.52 -2.37
CA LEU A 77 -8.16 2.29 -3.70
C LEU A 77 -8.67 3.33 -4.71
N GLY A 78 -9.96 3.66 -4.67
CA GLY A 78 -10.53 4.74 -5.48
C GLY A 78 -9.88 6.09 -5.19
N ALA A 79 -9.76 6.46 -3.91
CA ALA A 79 -9.09 7.70 -3.50
C ALA A 79 -7.61 7.73 -3.94
N SER A 80 -6.91 6.60 -3.84
CA SER A 80 -5.50 6.48 -4.23
C SER A 80 -5.30 6.62 -5.74
N VAL A 81 -6.21 6.05 -6.56
CA VAL A 81 -6.19 6.21 -8.02
C VAL A 81 -6.41 7.67 -8.40
N ILE A 82 -7.38 8.35 -7.78
CA ILE A 82 -7.66 9.78 -8.05
C ILE A 82 -6.44 10.64 -7.67
N ALA A 83 -5.87 10.43 -6.48
CA ALA A 83 -4.69 11.15 -6.04
C ALA A 83 -3.50 10.90 -6.97
N GLY A 84 -3.24 9.64 -7.33
CA GLY A 84 -2.19 9.25 -8.26
C GLY A 84 -2.35 9.89 -9.63
N ALA A 85 -3.58 10.00 -10.15
CA ALA A 85 -3.86 10.66 -11.42
C ALA A 85 -3.59 12.17 -11.38
N ILE A 86 -3.98 12.86 -10.31
CA ILE A 86 -3.76 14.32 -10.17
C ILE A 86 -2.28 14.64 -10.03
N PHE A 87 -1.62 14.05 -9.03
CA PHE A 87 -0.21 14.33 -8.76
C PHE A 87 0.70 13.75 -9.85
N GLY A 88 0.37 12.56 -10.37
CA GLY A 88 1.05 11.98 -11.52
C GLY A 88 0.90 12.83 -12.76
N GLY A 89 -0.31 13.33 -13.06
CA GLY A 89 -0.58 14.20 -14.21
C GLY A 89 0.21 15.51 -14.15
N ILE A 90 0.21 16.17 -12.99
CA ILE A 90 1.00 17.39 -12.77
C ILE A 90 2.50 17.09 -12.92
N ALA A 91 2.99 16.02 -12.31
CA ALA A 91 4.38 15.62 -12.42
C ALA A 91 4.79 15.31 -13.87
N THR A 92 3.96 14.60 -14.63
CA THR A 92 4.20 14.33 -16.05
C THR A 92 4.21 15.60 -16.88
N ALA A 93 3.30 16.55 -16.63
CA ALA A 93 3.28 17.83 -17.33
C ALA A 93 4.57 18.63 -17.09
N PHE A 94 5.02 18.73 -15.84
CA PHE A 94 6.30 19.38 -15.51
C PHE A 94 7.50 18.63 -16.07
N PHE A 95 7.47 17.29 -16.08
CA PHE A 95 8.53 16.47 -16.63
C PHE A 95 8.71 16.67 -18.14
N VAL A 96 7.59 16.68 -18.90
CA VAL A 96 7.60 16.95 -20.35
C VAL A 96 8.03 18.39 -20.64
N ARG A 97 7.53 19.37 -19.89
CA ARG A 97 7.90 20.77 -20.07
C ARG A 97 9.36 21.04 -19.70
N GLY A 98 9.88 20.42 -18.65
CA GLY A 98 11.27 20.53 -18.21
C GLY A 98 12.27 20.07 -19.27
N ARG A 99 11.89 19.12 -20.14
CA ARG A 99 12.74 18.64 -21.24
C ARG A 99 12.86 19.63 -22.42
N SER A 100 11.94 20.58 -22.55
CA SER A 100 11.88 21.55 -23.67
C SER A 100 12.18 23.00 -23.28
N GLY A 101 12.49 23.27 -22.01
CA GLY A 101 12.81 24.62 -21.52
C GLY A 101 14.16 25.14 -22.00
N ARG A 102 14.33 26.47 -22.03
CA ARG A 102 15.59 27.16 -22.42
C ARG A 102 16.83 26.67 -21.65
N TYR A 103 16.66 26.11 -20.45
CA TYR A 103 17.73 25.56 -19.62
C TYR A 103 18.07 24.08 -19.90
N ALA A 104 17.31 23.40 -20.77
CA ALA A 104 17.59 22.03 -21.19
C ALA A 104 18.54 21.97 -22.40
N ALA A 105 18.65 23.06 -23.17
CA ALA A 105 19.64 23.21 -24.23
C ALA A 105 20.82 24.04 -23.71
N TYR A 106 21.92 23.36 -23.39
CA TYR A 106 23.18 24.04 -23.08
C TYR A 106 23.61 24.91 -24.27
N GLY A 107 23.88 26.20 -24.06
CA GLY A 107 24.45 27.09 -25.09
C GLY A 107 23.49 28.03 -25.84
N ARG A 108 22.33 28.40 -25.27
CA ARG A 108 21.51 29.53 -25.77
C ARG A 108 21.42 30.66 -24.74
N GLY A 109 22.59 31.21 -24.42
CA GLY A 109 22.77 32.57 -23.92
C GLY A 109 23.08 33.49 -25.10
#